data_AF-A0A373N4S5-F1
#
_entry.id   AF-A0A373N4S5-F1
#
_cell.length_a   1.000
_cell.length_b   1.000
_cell.length_c   1.000
_cell.angle_alpha   90.00
_cell.angle_beta   90.00
_cell.angle_gamma   90.00
#
_symmetry.space_group_name_H-M   'P 1'
#
loop_
_entity.id
_entity.type
_entity.pdbx_description
1 polymer ?
#
loop_
_entity_poly.entity_id
_entity_poly.type
_entity_poly.pdbx_seq_one_letter_code
_entity_poly.pdbx_strand_id
1 'polypeptide(L)'
;MAVDLNYEKDSKERIPYEHYLEVYQNADPREISSRCDVPYDAEKQEFTVSLMGVSYRISWPEYNVFHIGDDGSVSPIIGWYPLEKKPNAKILVLRYLTEGGAAPSTGKFLTYREIPWGEVYFKQFQGRCLFRLAFGFGGKLDAFREIMERVGAQAISSGDVGYELEFMKGLFVRLILWAGDDEFPPSAQILFSDNFPAAFTQGEDMAVVGDVTIDMLKALAAK
;
A
#
# COMPACT_ATOMS: atom_id res chain seq x y z
N MET A 1 13.74 32.25 10.11
CA MET A 1 14.49 30.98 10.19
C MET A 1 13.52 29.86 9.85
N ALA A 2 13.62 29.34 8.63
CA ALA A 2 12.84 28.18 8.18
C ALA A 2 13.72 26.94 8.32
N VAL A 3 13.85 26.46 9.55
CA VAL A 3 14.49 25.19 9.89
C VAL A 3 13.51 24.54 10.86
N ASP A 4 12.50 23.84 10.34
CA ASP A 4 11.72 22.89 11.17
C ASP A 4 10.70 22.03 10.42
N LEU A 5 10.30 22.37 9.18
CA LEU A 5 9.33 21.52 8.44
C LEU A 5 9.93 20.20 7.92
N ASN A 6 11.23 20.19 7.56
CA ASN A 6 11.90 18.97 7.11
C ASN A 6 12.43 18.12 8.26
N TYR A 7 12.77 18.71 9.42
CA TYR A 7 13.39 17.97 10.52
C TYR A 7 12.38 17.06 11.23
N GLU A 8 11.13 17.50 11.41
CA GLU A 8 10.06 16.66 11.96
C GLU A 8 9.68 15.53 11.00
N LYS A 9 9.68 15.80 9.69
CA LYS A 9 9.37 14.80 8.66
C LYS A 9 10.49 13.76 8.56
N ASP A 10 11.75 14.21 8.53
CA ASP A 10 12.92 13.35 8.60
C ASP A 10 12.91 12.55 9.91
N SER A 11 12.54 13.13 11.05
CA SER A 11 12.43 12.38 12.32
C SER A 11 11.36 11.28 12.28
N LYS A 12 10.16 11.60 11.77
CA LYS A 12 9.02 10.67 11.68
C LYS A 12 9.23 9.55 10.66
N GLU A 13 10.07 9.73 9.65
CA GLU A 13 10.36 8.71 8.64
C GLU A 13 11.69 7.98 8.92
N ARG A 14 12.74 8.71 9.31
CA ARG A 14 14.08 8.16 9.56
C ARG A 14 14.11 7.24 10.79
N ILE A 15 13.53 7.66 11.91
CA ILE A 15 13.61 6.86 13.16
C ILE A 15 12.92 5.51 12.98
N PRO A 16 11.68 5.42 12.47
CA PRO A 16 11.07 4.12 12.19
C PRO A 16 11.86 3.31 11.16
N TYR A 17 12.35 3.96 10.09
CA TYR A 17 13.14 3.27 9.07
C TYR A 17 14.41 2.63 9.65
N GLU A 18 15.21 3.38 10.40
CA GLU A 18 16.44 2.90 11.05
C GLU A 18 16.14 1.75 12.01
N HIS A 19 15.10 1.89 12.84
CA HIS A 19 14.69 0.85 13.77
C HIS A 19 14.31 -0.45 13.06
N TYR A 20 13.42 -0.39 12.06
CA TYR A 20 12.99 -1.58 11.34
C TYR A 20 14.07 -2.17 10.44
N LEU A 21 15.00 -1.33 9.96
CA LEU A 21 16.15 -1.80 9.18
C LEU A 21 17.09 -2.62 10.07
N GLU A 22 17.36 -2.17 11.29
CA GLU A 22 18.14 -2.93 12.26
C GLU A 22 17.48 -4.28 12.58
N VAL A 23 16.16 -4.31 12.78
CA VAL A 23 15.43 -5.57 12.99
C VAL A 23 15.56 -6.50 11.79
N TYR A 24 15.39 -5.97 10.57
CA TYR A 24 15.52 -6.74 9.32
C TYR A 24 16.93 -7.31 9.11
N GLN A 25 17.96 -6.52 9.39
CA GLN A 25 19.37 -6.93 9.25
C GLN A 25 19.74 -8.09 10.19
N ASN A 26 19.09 -8.17 11.35
CA ASN A 26 19.33 -9.21 12.35
C ASN A 26 18.37 -10.41 12.26
N ALA A 27 17.38 -10.36 11.37
CA ALA A 27 16.40 -11.44 11.19
C ALA A 27 16.92 -12.56 10.26
N ASP A 28 16.43 -13.78 10.48
CA ASP A 28 16.68 -14.91 9.57
C ASP A 28 15.80 -14.76 8.31
N PRO A 29 16.39 -14.61 7.11
CA PRO A 29 15.61 -14.41 5.91
C PRO A 29 14.73 -15.61 5.54
N ARG A 30 15.08 -16.83 6.00
CA ARG A 30 14.23 -18.02 5.79
C ARG A 30 13.00 -18.00 6.71
N GLU A 31 13.14 -17.45 7.92
CA GLU A 31 11.99 -17.22 8.81
C GLU A 31 11.04 -16.20 8.20
N ILE A 32 11.57 -15.06 7.74
CA ILE A 32 10.78 -14.02 7.05
C ILE A 32 10.04 -14.64 5.85
N SER A 33 10.76 -15.39 5.02
CA SER A 33 10.18 -16.04 3.84
C SER A 33 9.00 -16.93 4.21
N SER A 34 9.16 -17.76 5.25
CA SER A 34 8.13 -18.69 5.70
C SER A 34 6.94 -17.99 6.36
N ARG A 35 7.16 -16.98 7.20
CA ARG A 35 6.10 -16.27 7.93
C ARG A 35 5.28 -15.37 7.01
N CYS A 36 5.93 -14.72 6.05
CA CYS A 36 5.31 -13.73 5.18
C CYS A 36 4.83 -14.30 3.83
N ASP A 37 5.04 -15.60 3.55
CA ASP A 37 4.85 -16.20 2.23
C ASP A 37 5.52 -15.41 1.08
N VAL A 38 6.73 -14.91 1.36
CA VAL A 38 7.53 -14.13 0.41
C VAL A 38 8.68 -15.00 -0.09
N PRO A 39 8.80 -15.28 -1.41
CA PRO A 39 9.92 -16.05 -1.93
C PRO A 39 11.26 -15.41 -1.60
N TYR A 40 12.20 -16.23 -1.10
CA TYR A 40 13.58 -15.84 -0.82
C TYR A 40 14.56 -16.70 -1.61
N ASP A 41 15.42 -16.06 -2.39
CA ASP A 41 16.54 -16.69 -3.09
C ASP A 41 17.77 -16.66 -2.17
N ALA A 42 18.17 -17.82 -1.65
CA ALA A 42 19.30 -17.93 -0.74
C ALA A 42 20.67 -17.74 -1.41
N GLU A 43 20.77 -17.93 -2.73
CA GLU A 43 22.02 -17.72 -3.48
C GLU A 43 22.25 -16.23 -3.74
N LYS A 44 21.18 -15.51 -4.11
CA LYS A 44 21.24 -14.05 -4.37
C LYS A 44 21.03 -13.21 -3.12
N GLN A 45 20.50 -13.81 -2.06
CA GLN A 45 20.07 -13.13 -0.85
C GLN A 45 19.02 -12.05 -1.14
N GLU A 46 18.00 -12.39 -1.94
CA GLU A 46 16.94 -11.45 -2.35
C GLU A 46 15.55 -12.03 -2.08
N PHE A 47 14.65 -11.18 -1.59
CA PHE A 47 13.21 -11.43 -1.54
C PHE A 47 12.54 -10.96 -2.83
N THR A 48 11.48 -11.66 -3.25
CA THR A 48 10.58 -11.19 -4.31
C THR A 48 9.24 -10.75 -3.73
N VAL A 49 8.97 -9.44 -3.75
CA VAL A 49 7.76 -8.83 -3.16
C VAL A 49 6.92 -8.16 -4.25
N SER A 50 5.61 -8.39 -4.23
CA SER A 50 4.66 -7.69 -5.10
C SER A 50 3.95 -6.58 -4.34
N LEU A 51 3.84 -5.40 -4.95
CA LEU A 51 3.08 -4.26 -4.45
C LEU A 51 2.31 -3.60 -5.61
N MET A 52 0.97 -3.66 -5.57
CA MET A 52 0.05 -3.01 -6.53
C MET A 52 0.41 -3.24 -8.01
N GLY A 53 0.57 -4.51 -8.39
CA GLY A 53 0.92 -4.91 -9.75
C GLY A 53 2.40 -4.82 -10.13
N VAL A 54 3.25 -4.26 -9.26
CA VAL A 54 4.72 -4.20 -9.48
C VAL A 54 5.42 -5.27 -8.64
N SER A 55 6.31 -6.04 -9.26
CA SER A 55 7.19 -6.97 -8.55
C SER A 55 8.55 -6.34 -8.27
N TYR A 56 9.12 -6.64 -7.11
CA TYR A 56 10.37 -6.07 -6.61
C TYR A 56 11.32 -7.15 -6.12
N ARG A 57 12.62 -6.96 -6.35
CA ARG A 57 13.71 -7.62 -5.63
C ARG A 57 14.13 -6.75 -4.47
N ILE A 58 14.24 -7.33 -3.29
CA ILE A 58 14.68 -6.65 -2.08
C ILE A 58 15.86 -7.43 -1.50
N SER A 59 17.04 -6.80 -1.41
CA SER A 59 18.24 -7.46 -0.90
C SER A 59 18.19 -7.68 0.61
N TRP A 60 18.82 -8.75 1.08
CA TRP A 60 19.12 -8.99 2.47
C TRP A 60 20.65 -9.08 2.63
N PRO A 61 21.24 -8.42 3.64
CA PRO A 61 20.60 -7.62 4.70
C PRO A 61 20.39 -6.12 4.37
N GLU A 62 20.83 -5.63 3.20
CA GLU A 62 20.92 -4.17 2.95
C GLU A 62 19.59 -3.48 2.61
N TYR A 63 18.52 -4.24 2.33
CA TYR A 63 17.19 -3.71 1.96
C TYR A 63 17.21 -2.81 0.71
N ASN A 64 18.09 -3.12 -0.26
CA ASN A 64 18.09 -2.44 -1.55
C ASN A 64 16.91 -2.93 -2.40
N VAL A 65 16.12 -2.01 -2.92
CA VAL A 65 14.88 -2.31 -3.66
C VAL A 65 15.04 -2.00 -5.14
N PHE A 66 14.66 -2.95 -6.00
CA PHE A 66 14.63 -2.80 -7.45
C PHE A 66 13.37 -3.45 -8.03
N HIS A 67 12.59 -2.71 -8.82
CA HIS A 67 11.47 -3.28 -9.56
C HIS A 67 11.95 -4.28 -10.63
N ILE A 68 11.07 -5.22 -10.98
CA ILE A 68 11.27 -6.26 -11.98
C ILE A 68 10.26 -6.07 -13.10
N GLY A 69 10.70 -6.23 -14.35
CA GLY A 69 9.80 -6.54 -15.46
C GLY A 69 8.90 -5.41 -15.95
N ASP A 70 9.28 -4.14 -15.74
CA ASP A 70 8.56 -2.99 -16.31
C ASP A 70 9.03 -2.62 -17.72
N ASP A 71 9.40 -3.63 -18.52
CA ASP A 71 9.80 -3.49 -19.93
C ASP A 71 8.66 -3.82 -20.91
N GLY A 72 7.47 -4.17 -20.38
CA GLY A 72 6.29 -4.53 -21.17
C GLY A 72 6.29 -5.95 -21.72
N SER A 73 7.22 -6.81 -21.30
CA SER A 73 7.33 -8.20 -21.80
C SER A 73 6.33 -9.18 -21.16
N VAL A 74 5.90 -8.93 -19.92
CA VAL A 74 5.05 -9.85 -19.13
C VAL A 74 3.82 -9.17 -18.52
N SER A 75 3.91 -7.89 -18.18
CA SER A 75 2.86 -7.09 -17.51
C SER A 75 2.78 -5.70 -18.16
N PRO A 76 1.63 -5.01 -18.15
CA PRO A 76 1.55 -3.61 -18.57
C PRO A 76 2.58 -2.76 -17.84
N ILE A 77 3.19 -1.82 -18.57
CA ILE A 77 4.14 -0.87 -17.99
C ILE A 77 3.37 -0.02 -16.98
N ILE A 78 3.66 -0.20 -15.69
CA ILE A 78 3.06 0.58 -14.61
C ILE A 78 3.67 1.98 -14.61
N GLY A 79 5.00 2.08 -14.76
CA GLY A 79 5.69 3.37 -14.86
C GLY A 79 5.70 4.20 -13.57
N TRP A 80 5.32 3.63 -12.42
CA TRP A 80 5.50 4.23 -11.10
C TRP A 80 5.82 3.16 -10.07
N TYR A 81 6.86 3.37 -9.27
CA TYR A 81 7.39 2.35 -8.36
C TYR A 81 7.44 2.89 -6.92
N PRO A 82 6.39 2.70 -6.11
CA PRO A 82 6.31 3.26 -4.76
C PRO A 82 7.50 2.87 -3.88
N LEU A 83 7.94 1.60 -3.90
CA LEU A 83 9.04 1.15 -3.02
C LEU A 83 10.40 1.75 -3.37
N GLU A 84 10.58 2.31 -4.57
CA GLU A 84 11.81 3.04 -4.92
C GLU A 84 11.70 4.54 -4.63
N LYS A 85 10.48 5.10 -4.72
CA LYS A 85 10.25 6.55 -4.70
C LYS A 85 9.78 7.11 -3.37
N LYS A 86 9.23 6.27 -2.48
CA LYS A 86 8.45 6.73 -1.33
C LYS A 86 8.93 6.10 -0.01
N PRO A 87 9.45 6.90 0.95
CA PRO A 87 9.90 6.39 2.26
C PRO A 87 8.83 5.64 3.05
N ASN A 88 7.59 6.14 3.07
CA ASN A 88 6.48 5.47 3.75
C ASN A 88 6.16 4.09 3.17
N ALA A 89 6.28 3.91 1.85
CA ALA A 89 6.12 2.59 1.22
C ALA A 89 7.26 1.64 1.62
N LYS A 90 8.50 2.13 1.66
CA LYS A 90 9.66 1.36 2.13
C LYS A 90 9.50 0.91 3.57
N ILE A 91 9.09 1.81 4.47
CA ILE A 91 8.86 1.50 5.88
C ILE A 91 7.73 0.49 6.02
N LEU A 92 6.62 0.66 5.30
CA LEU A 92 5.48 -0.26 5.36
C LEU A 92 5.87 -1.71 4.99
N VAL A 93 6.60 -1.90 3.89
CA VAL A 93 7.07 -3.24 3.50
C VAL A 93 8.13 -3.78 4.47
N LEU A 94 9.00 -2.91 5.00
CA LEU A 94 10.00 -3.32 5.98
C LEU A 94 9.33 -3.85 7.25
N ARG A 95 8.30 -3.17 7.73
CA ARG A 95 7.44 -3.61 8.84
C ARG A 95 6.73 -4.93 8.54
N TYR A 96 6.21 -5.12 7.34
CA TYR A 96 5.62 -6.40 6.96
C TYR A 96 6.64 -7.55 7.08
N LEU A 97 7.86 -7.34 6.57
CA LEU A 97 8.92 -8.35 6.62
C LEU A 97 9.41 -8.61 8.05
N THR A 98 9.40 -7.63 8.95
CA THR A 98 9.91 -7.78 10.32
C THR A 98 8.87 -8.16 11.37
N GLU A 99 7.64 -7.66 11.25
CA GLU A 99 6.58 -7.79 12.27
C GLU A 99 5.31 -8.51 11.75
N GLY A 100 5.07 -8.46 10.44
CA GLY A 100 3.83 -8.93 9.83
C GLY A 100 3.75 -10.45 9.64
N GLY A 101 2.79 -10.90 8.85
CA GLY A 101 2.71 -12.30 8.45
C GLY A 101 1.62 -12.53 7.41
N ALA A 102 1.80 -13.56 6.60
CA ALA A 102 0.76 -13.99 5.68
C ALA A 102 -0.31 -14.77 6.44
N ALA A 103 -1.57 -14.47 6.13
CA ALA A 103 -2.72 -15.24 6.61
C ALA A 103 -3.73 -15.38 5.48
N PRO A 104 -4.45 -16.52 5.40
CA PRO A 104 -5.52 -16.68 4.43
C PRO A 104 -6.67 -15.71 4.75
N SER A 105 -7.23 -15.08 3.71
CA SER A 105 -8.48 -14.32 3.83
C SER A 105 -9.68 -15.27 3.83
N THR A 106 -10.75 -14.93 4.55
CA THR A 106 -12.03 -15.64 4.44
C THR A 106 -12.92 -15.10 3.30
N GLY A 107 -12.42 -14.12 2.53
CA GLY A 107 -13.16 -13.39 1.50
C GLY A 107 -14.01 -12.24 2.04
N LYS A 108 -13.96 -11.99 3.36
CA LYS A 108 -14.61 -10.83 3.98
C LYS A 108 -13.75 -9.59 3.86
N PHE A 109 -14.41 -8.45 3.90
CA PHE A 109 -13.80 -7.14 3.89
C PHE A 109 -14.23 -6.35 5.12
N LEU A 110 -13.26 -5.68 5.73
CA LEU A 110 -13.40 -4.87 6.93
C LEU A 110 -13.39 -3.40 6.54
N THR A 111 -14.28 -2.63 7.15
CA THR A 111 -14.12 -1.18 7.21
C THR A 111 -12.93 -0.83 8.10
N TYR A 112 -12.37 0.37 7.94
CA TYR A 112 -11.26 0.81 8.78
C TYR A 112 -11.59 0.77 10.29
N ARG A 113 -12.85 1.00 10.67
CA ARG A 113 -13.29 1.00 12.07
C ARG A 113 -13.29 -0.39 12.71
N GLU A 114 -13.40 -1.43 11.89
CA GLU A 114 -13.37 -2.83 12.33
C GLU A 114 -11.94 -3.37 12.50
N ILE A 115 -10.92 -2.65 11.98
CA ILE A 115 -9.51 -2.98 12.20
C ILE A 115 -9.16 -2.72 13.67
N PRO A 116 -8.33 -3.57 14.31
CA PRO A 116 -7.79 -3.28 15.64
C PRO A 116 -7.22 -1.86 15.73
N TRP A 117 -7.67 -1.09 16.73
CA TRP A 117 -7.31 0.32 16.95
C TRP A 117 -7.77 1.30 15.86
N GLY A 118 -8.49 0.84 14.83
CA GLY A 118 -8.95 1.64 13.70
C GLY A 118 -9.92 2.75 14.09
N GLU A 119 -10.87 2.50 15.00
CA GLU A 119 -11.78 3.53 15.49
C GLU A 119 -11.03 4.73 16.11
N VAL A 120 -9.95 4.48 16.86
CA VAL A 120 -9.15 5.53 17.53
C VAL A 120 -8.41 6.41 16.52
N TYR A 121 -7.98 5.85 15.40
CA TYR A 121 -7.24 6.56 14.34
C TYR A 121 -8.13 6.99 13.16
N PHE A 122 -9.45 6.75 13.24
CA PHE A 122 -10.35 6.93 12.10
C PHE A 122 -10.35 8.36 11.55
N LYS A 123 -10.24 9.39 12.40
CA LYS A 123 -10.21 10.79 11.96
C LYS A 123 -9.01 11.08 11.06
N GLN A 124 -7.85 10.56 11.41
CA GLN A 124 -6.61 10.71 10.64
C GLN A 124 -6.72 9.93 9.34
N PHE A 125 -7.22 8.69 9.38
CA PHE A 125 -7.49 7.88 8.19
C PHE A 125 -8.47 8.56 7.23
N GLN A 126 -9.55 9.15 7.75
CA GLN A 126 -10.55 9.85 6.94
C GLN A 126 -9.90 10.97 6.12
N GLY A 127 -9.07 11.80 6.75
CA GLY A 127 -8.34 12.87 6.06
C GLY A 127 -7.26 12.37 5.12
N ARG A 128 -6.44 11.40 5.55
CA ARG A 128 -5.31 10.85 4.79
C ARG A 128 -5.74 9.99 3.61
N CYS A 129 -6.89 9.32 3.70
CA CYS A 129 -7.29 8.34 2.72
C CYS A 129 -8.63 8.68 2.07
N LEU A 130 -9.73 8.68 2.84
CA LEU A 130 -11.07 8.79 2.25
C LEU A 130 -11.28 10.12 1.51
N PHE A 131 -10.96 11.24 2.14
CA PHE A 131 -11.08 12.55 1.48
C PHE A 131 -10.07 12.72 0.34
N ARG A 132 -8.83 12.24 0.50
CA ARG A 132 -7.81 12.32 -0.56
C ARG A 132 -8.17 11.52 -1.81
N LEU A 133 -8.88 10.39 -1.64
CA LEU A 133 -9.41 9.59 -2.73
C LEU A 133 -10.65 10.25 -3.34
N ALA A 134 -11.65 10.58 -2.51
CA ALA A 134 -12.91 11.18 -2.94
C ALA A 134 -12.71 12.47 -3.73
N PHE A 135 -11.98 13.44 -3.18
CA PHE A 135 -11.72 14.71 -3.87
C PHE A 135 -10.63 14.59 -4.94
N GLY A 136 -9.83 13.52 -4.92
CA GLY A 136 -8.83 13.26 -5.96
C GLY A 136 -9.44 12.74 -7.26
N PHE A 137 -10.46 11.88 -7.15
CA PHE A 137 -11.00 11.12 -8.29
C PHE A 137 -12.52 11.20 -8.47
N GLY A 138 -13.27 11.77 -7.52
CA GLY A 138 -14.74 11.82 -7.57
C GLY A 138 -15.31 12.60 -8.77
N GLY A 139 -14.55 13.51 -9.35
CA GLY A 139 -14.89 14.19 -10.62
C GLY A 139 -14.18 13.60 -11.85
N LYS A 140 -13.48 12.47 -11.71
CA LYS A 140 -12.58 11.88 -12.73
C LYS A 140 -12.72 10.35 -12.76
N LEU A 141 -13.97 9.86 -12.78
CA LEU A 141 -14.26 8.43 -12.69
C LEU A 141 -13.63 7.60 -13.81
N ASP A 142 -13.58 8.11 -15.04
CA ASP A 142 -12.97 7.40 -16.18
C ASP A 142 -11.46 7.25 -16.02
N ALA A 143 -10.77 8.30 -15.57
CA ALA A 143 -9.34 8.22 -15.27
C ALA A 143 -9.07 7.23 -14.13
N PHE A 144 -9.94 7.18 -13.12
CA PHE A 144 -9.84 6.18 -12.06
C PHE A 144 -9.98 4.75 -12.61
N ARG A 145 -10.97 4.46 -13.48
CA ARG A 145 -11.13 3.15 -14.13
C ARG A 145 -9.87 2.72 -14.89
N GLU A 146 -9.36 3.59 -15.76
CA GLU A 146 -8.18 3.32 -16.58
C GLU A 146 -6.96 2.96 -15.72
N ILE A 147 -6.72 3.72 -14.65
CA ILE A 147 -5.59 3.49 -13.75
C ILE A 147 -5.77 2.19 -12.98
N MET A 148 -6.97 1.91 -12.46
CA MET A 148 -7.25 0.68 -11.71
C MET A 148 -7.03 -0.55 -12.58
N GLU A 149 -7.51 -0.52 -13.83
CA GLU A 149 -7.29 -1.61 -14.80
C GLU A 149 -5.81 -1.75 -15.16
N ARG A 150 -5.08 -0.65 -15.33
CA ARG A 150 -3.64 -0.66 -15.59
C ARG A 150 -2.84 -1.34 -14.49
N VAL A 151 -3.22 -1.18 -13.22
CA VAL A 151 -2.56 -1.82 -12.08
C VAL A 151 -3.09 -3.25 -11.80
N GLY A 152 -3.93 -3.78 -12.68
CA GLY A 152 -4.46 -5.14 -12.59
C GLY A 152 -5.60 -5.31 -11.58
N ALA A 153 -6.24 -4.23 -11.14
CA ALA A 153 -7.38 -4.30 -10.23
C ALA A 153 -8.64 -4.80 -10.95
N GLN A 154 -9.55 -5.44 -10.21
CA GLN A 154 -10.79 -5.99 -10.72
C GLN A 154 -11.99 -5.09 -10.37
N ALA A 155 -12.84 -4.79 -11.34
CA ALA A 155 -14.04 -4.00 -11.11
C ALA A 155 -15.03 -4.74 -10.19
N ILE A 156 -15.69 -4.01 -9.29
CA ILE A 156 -16.74 -4.52 -8.40
C ILE A 156 -18.02 -3.69 -8.55
N SER A 157 -19.18 -4.31 -8.30
CA SER A 157 -20.48 -3.64 -8.37
C SER A 157 -20.79 -2.89 -7.06
N SER A 158 -20.08 -1.79 -6.79
CA SER A 158 -20.28 -0.94 -5.62
C SER A 158 -19.88 0.50 -5.91
N GLY A 159 -20.64 1.46 -5.38
CA GLY A 159 -20.47 2.88 -5.71
C GLY A 159 -20.84 3.20 -7.17
N ASP A 160 -20.46 4.40 -7.63
CA ASP A 160 -20.49 4.74 -9.05
C ASP A 160 -19.33 4.07 -9.79
N VAL A 161 -18.19 3.93 -9.09
CA VAL A 161 -17.06 3.10 -9.48
C VAL A 161 -16.47 2.41 -8.26
N GLY A 162 -16.22 1.10 -8.38
CA GLY A 162 -15.54 0.32 -7.37
C GLY A 162 -14.55 -0.64 -8.00
N TYR A 163 -13.39 -0.81 -7.36
CA TYR A 163 -12.39 -1.81 -7.75
C TYR A 163 -11.79 -2.50 -6.53
N GLU A 164 -11.45 -3.77 -6.69
CA GLU A 164 -10.64 -4.57 -5.79
C GLU A 164 -9.21 -4.66 -6.33
N LEU A 165 -8.25 -4.16 -5.57
CA LEU A 165 -6.84 -4.10 -5.90
C LEU A 165 -6.06 -5.04 -4.99
N GLU A 166 -5.25 -5.91 -5.57
CA GLU A 166 -4.23 -6.65 -4.82
C GLU A 166 -3.12 -5.68 -4.39
N PHE A 167 -3.14 -5.27 -3.13
CA PHE A 167 -2.16 -4.35 -2.58
C PHE A 167 -0.80 -5.02 -2.47
N MET A 168 -0.75 -6.18 -1.83
CA MET A 168 0.37 -7.12 -1.83
C MET A 168 -0.21 -8.52 -2.07
N LYS A 169 0.62 -9.51 -2.39
CA LYS A 169 0.17 -10.88 -2.68
C LYS A 169 -0.80 -11.39 -1.59
N GLY A 170 -2.05 -11.66 -1.97
CA GLY A 170 -3.10 -12.15 -1.06
C GLY A 170 -3.74 -11.11 -0.12
N LEU A 171 -3.36 -9.84 -0.19
CA LEU A 171 -3.91 -8.72 0.57
C LEU A 171 -4.64 -7.75 -0.36
N PHE A 172 -5.97 -7.66 -0.23
CA PHE A 172 -6.81 -6.90 -1.16
C PHE A 172 -7.43 -5.67 -0.51
N VAL A 173 -7.39 -4.54 -1.21
CA VAL A 173 -8.12 -3.33 -0.85
C VAL A 173 -9.24 -3.08 -1.84
N ARG A 174 -10.44 -2.77 -1.35
CA ARG A 174 -11.53 -2.26 -2.20
C ARG A 174 -11.59 -0.76 -2.10
N LEU A 175 -11.52 -0.09 -3.24
CA LEU A 175 -11.70 1.35 -3.35
C LEU A 175 -13.05 1.59 -4.02
N ILE A 176 -13.95 2.26 -3.31
CA ILE A 176 -15.31 2.54 -3.76
C ILE A 176 -15.49 4.05 -3.77
N LEU A 177 -16.01 4.58 -4.87
CA LEU A 177 -16.10 6.00 -5.14
C LEU A 177 -17.52 6.35 -5.60
N TRP A 178 -18.06 7.41 -5.01
CA TRP A 178 -19.28 8.08 -5.46
C TRP A 178 -18.89 9.47 -5.96
N ALA A 179 -19.34 9.81 -7.17
CA ALA A 179 -19.19 11.14 -7.70
C ALA A 179 -19.96 12.13 -6.84
N GLY A 180 -19.44 13.36 -6.77
CA GLY A 180 -20.21 14.47 -6.23
C GLY A 180 -21.19 14.97 -7.28
N ASP A 181 -22.28 15.55 -6.81
CA ASP A 181 -23.24 16.28 -7.62
C ASP A 181 -23.44 17.69 -7.05
N ASP A 182 -24.46 18.41 -7.53
CA ASP A 182 -24.75 19.77 -7.09
C ASP A 182 -25.20 19.84 -5.62
N GLU A 183 -25.68 18.73 -5.04
CA GLU A 183 -26.24 18.65 -3.69
C GLU A 183 -25.26 18.05 -2.68
N PHE A 184 -24.43 17.09 -3.10
CA PHE A 184 -23.55 16.31 -2.24
C PHE A 184 -22.08 16.28 -2.74
N PRO A 185 -21.10 16.45 -1.84
CA PRO A 185 -19.69 16.30 -2.22
C PRO A 185 -19.37 14.85 -2.59
N PRO A 186 -18.31 14.61 -3.39
CA PRO A 186 -17.85 13.25 -3.67
C PRO A 186 -17.48 12.54 -2.38
N SER A 187 -17.70 11.23 -2.35
CA SER A 187 -17.38 10.40 -1.19
C SER A 187 -16.66 9.12 -1.61
N ALA A 188 -15.93 8.52 -0.67
CA ALA A 188 -15.21 7.29 -0.93
C ALA A 188 -15.19 6.38 0.30
N GLN A 189 -15.08 5.09 0.04
CA GLN A 189 -14.87 4.06 1.04
C GLN A 189 -13.67 3.20 0.64
N ILE A 190 -12.86 2.85 1.64
CA ILE A 190 -11.77 1.90 1.48
C ILE A 190 -12.04 0.75 2.44
N LEU A 191 -12.07 -0.47 1.90
CA LEU A 191 -12.20 -1.70 2.67
C LEU A 191 -10.93 -2.52 2.53
N PHE A 192 -10.63 -3.30 3.55
CA PHE A 192 -9.44 -4.15 3.63
C PHE A 192 -9.88 -5.60 3.75
N SER A 193 -9.24 -6.53 3.04
CA SER A 193 -9.49 -7.95 3.26
C SER A 193 -9.21 -8.32 4.73
N ASP A 194 -9.96 -9.27 5.27
CA ASP A 194 -9.95 -9.62 6.68
C ASP A 194 -8.64 -10.22 7.22
N ASN A 195 -7.67 -10.49 6.35
CA ASN A 195 -6.31 -10.89 6.70
C ASN A 195 -5.33 -9.71 6.85
N PHE A 196 -5.72 -8.47 6.54
CA PHE A 196 -4.88 -7.29 6.78
C PHE A 196 -4.35 -7.17 8.21
N PRO A 197 -5.14 -7.41 9.28
CA PRO A 197 -4.65 -7.32 10.65
C PRO A 197 -3.51 -8.31 11.00
N ALA A 198 -3.34 -9.39 10.22
CA ALA A 198 -2.21 -10.29 10.37
C ALA A 198 -0.93 -9.75 9.70
N ALA A 199 -1.10 -9.02 8.58
CA ALA A 199 0.00 -8.42 7.84
C ALA A 199 0.48 -7.10 8.47
N PHE A 200 -0.45 -6.28 8.96
CA PHE A 200 -0.13 -5.01 9.60
C PHE A 200 -0.94 -4.85 10.88
N THR A 201 -0.22 -4.68 11.98
CA THR A 201 -0.78 -4.83 13.33
C THR A 201 -1.29 -3.50 13.92
N GLN A 202 -0.98 -2.36 13.27
CA GLN A 202 -1.36 -1.04 13.74
C GLN A 202 -2.35 -0.36 12.77
N GLY A 203 -3.31 0.38 13.32
CA GLY A 203 -4.23 1.19 12.51
C GLY A 203 -3.49 2.20 11.62
N GLU A 204 -2.35 2.73 12.08
CA GLU A 204 -1.52 3.64 11.27
C GLU A 204 -1.00 2.97 9.99
N ASP A 205 -0.63 1.69 10.03
CA ASP A 205 -0.16 0.98 8.84
C ASP A 205 -1.25 0.92 7.77
N MET A 206 -2.51 0.70 8.15
CA MET A 206 -3.64 0.73 7.22
C MET A 206 -3.87 2.11 6.62
N ALA A 207 -3.58 3.18 7.36
CA ALA A 207 -3.59 4.53 6.79
C ALA A 207 -2.43 4.73 5.80
N VAL A 208 -1.26 4.15 6.07
CA VAL A 208 -0.12 4.17 5.13
C VAL A 208 -0.43 3.34 3.88
N VAL A 209 -1.10 2.19 3.99
CA VAL A 209 -1.62 1.41 2.84
C VAL A 209 -2.49 2.30 1.95
N GLY A 210 -3.43 3.03 2.56
CA GLY A 210 -4.28 3.98 1.84
C GLY A 210 -3.48 5.13 1.20
N ASP A 211 -2.53 5.73 1.91
CA ASP A 211 -1.67 6.79 1.38
C ASP A 211 -0.83 6.32 0.19
N VAL A 212 -0.17 5.17 0.31
CA VAL A 212 0.68 4.57 -0.74
C VAL A 212 -0.15 4.24 -1.97
N THR A 213 -1.35 3.69 -1.77
CA THR A 213 -2.30 3.42 -2.86
C THR A 213 -2.70 4.71 -3.58
N ILE A 214 -3.17 5.72 -2.85
CA ILE A 214 -3.64 6.98 -3.43
C ILE A 214 -2.50 7.75 -4.11
N ASP A 215 -1.29 7.73 -3.54
CA ASP A 215 -0.10 8.34 -4.14
C ASP A 215 0.25 7.70 -5.48
N MET A 216 0.15 6.38 -5.59
CA MET A 216 0.34 5.67 -6.85
C MET A 216 -0.71 6.07 -7.87
N LEU A 217 -1.99 6.05 -7.51
CA LEU A 217 -3.07 6.45 -8.42
C LEU A 217 -2.87 7.88 -8.93
N LYS A 218 -2.52 8.81 -8.04
CA LYS A 218 -2.27 10.22 -8.42
C LYS A 218 -1.04 10.38 -9.32
N ALA A 219 0.02 9.61 -9.08
CA ALA A 219 1.21 9.63 -9.92
C ALA A 219 0.94 9.09 -11.33
N LEU A 220 0.07 8.08 -11.45
CA LEU A 220 -0.36 7.53 -12.73
C LEU A 220 -1.34 8.46 -13.47
N ALA A 221 -2.21 9.17 -12.75
CA ALA A 221 -3.12 10.16 -13.33
C ALA A 221 -2.44 11.43 -13.85
N ALA A 222 -1.19 11.69 -13.44
CA ALA A 222 -0.43 12.89 -13.81
C ALA A 222 0.40 12.71 -15.10
N LYS A 223 0.34 11.53 -15.73
CA LYS A 223 1.04 11.19 -16.97
C LYS A 223 0.05 11.10 -18.13
#